data_AF-A0A962CIX4-F1
#
_entry.id   AF-A0A962CIX4-F1
#
_cell.length_a   1.000
_cell.length_b   1.000
_cell.length_c   1.000
_cell.angle_alpha   90.00
_cell.angle_beta   90.00
_cell.angle_gamma   90.00
#
_symmetry.space_group_name_H-M   'P 1'
#
loop_
_entity.id
_entity.type
_entity.pdbx_description
1 polymer ?
#
loop_
_entity_poly.entity_id
_entity_poly.type
_entity_poly.pdbx_seq_one_letter_code
_entity_poly.pdbx_strand_id
1 'polypeptide(L)' 'DSVNTELVSNEGDKASVKISYTLLGTPLETRSEMVRIDNRWFAQDTIDKLRERDAGKAAAVAPAASGG' A
#
# COMPACT_ATOMS: atom_id res chain seq x y z
N ASP A 1 -23.21 -0.23 12.56
CA ASP A 1 -22.16 -0.62 11.61
C ASP A 1 -21.08 -1.40 12.33
N SER A 2 -20.80 -2.61 11.86
CA SER A 2 -19.74 -3.47 12.41
C SER A 2 -18.67 -3.63 11.34
N VAL A 3 -17.41 -3.45 11.73
CA VAL A 3 -16.24 -3.76 10.89
C VAL A 3 -15.52 -4.94 11.52
N ASN A 4 -15.34 -6.00 10.74
CA ASN A 4 -14.54 -7.16 11.12
C ASN A 4 -13.27 -7.18 10.28
N THR A 5 -12.13 -7.48 10.92
CA THR A 5 -10.84 -7.61 10.24
C THR A 5 -10.23 -8.95 10.56
N GLU A 6 -9.83 -9.68 9.52
CA GLU A 6 -9.26 -11.01 9.62
C GLU A 6 -7.95 -11.07 8.85
N LEU A 7 -6.91 -11.61 9.50
CA LEU A 7 -5.63 -11.88 8.84
C LEU A 7 -5.77 -13.16 8.01
N VAL A 8 -5.73 -13.02 6.70
CA VAL A 8 -5.85 -14.15 5.76
C VAL A 8 -4.52 -14.86 5.58
N SER A 9 -3.45 -14.09 5.42
CA SER A 9 -2.08 -14.61 5.30
C SER A 9 -1.06 -13.61 5.83
N ASN A 10 0.07 -14.12 6.29
CA ASN A 10 1.23 -13.35 6.68
C ASN A 10 2.50 -14.08 6.23
N GLU A 11 3.20 -13.48 5.28
CA GLU A 11 4.44 -13.95 4.67
C GLU A 11 5.56 -12.97 5.01
N GLY A 12 5.86 -12.86 6.31
CA GLY A 12 6.93 -12.03 6.85
C GLY A 12 6.64 -10.54 6.69
N ASP A 13 7.05 -9.98 5.56
CA ASP A 13 6.89 -8.56 5.22
C ASP A 13 5.66 -8.28 4.36
N LYS A 14 4.86 -9.30 4.04
CA LYS A 14 3.59 -9.17 3.31
C LYS A 14 2.46 -9.79 4.12
N ALA A 15 1.29 -9.20 4.07
CA ALA A 15 0.10 -9.74 4.69
C ALA A 15 -1.14 -9.46 3.84
N SER A 16 -2.08 -10.41 3.80
CA SER A 16 -3.42 -10.19 3.27
C SER A 16 -4.39 -10.03 4.43
N VAL A 17 -5.14 -8.92 4.43
CA VAL A 17 -6.17 -8.66 5.43
C VAL A 17 -7.53 -8.61 4.76
N LYS A 18 -8.48 -9.40 5.26
CA LYS A 18 -9.89 -9.34 4.87
C LYS A 18 -10.61 -8.38 5.80
N ILE A 19 -11.34 -7.43 5.23
CA ILE A 19 -12.19 -6.49 5.96
C ILE A 19 -13.63 -6.75 5.53
N SER A 20 -14.47 -7.15 6.48
CA SER A 20 -15.90 -7.35 6.26
C SER A 20 -16.66 -6.24 6.98
N TYR A 21 -17.52 -5.52 6.27
CA TYR A 21 -18.27 -4.39 6.81
C TYR A 21 -19.66 -4.30 6.19
N THR A 22 -20.59 -3.65 6.87
CA THR A 22 -21.92 -3.36 6.31
C THR A 22 -21.95 -1.92 5.83
N LEU A 23 -22.37 -1.69 4.59
CA LEU A 23 -22.58 -0.36 4.03
C LEU A 23 -24.04 -0.22 3.59
N LEU A 24 -24.78 0.69 4.23
CA LEU A 24 -26.20 0.95 3.91
C LEU A 24 -27.07 -0.34 3.95
N GLY A 25 -26.80 -1.22 4.92
CA GLY A 25 -27.50 -2.51 5.05
C GLY A 25 -26.97 -3.63 4.15
N THR A 26 -26.03 -3.34 3.24
CA THR A 26 -25.40 -4.36 2.38
C THR A 26 -24.09 -4.86 3.00
N PRO A 27 -23.93 -6.16 3.26
CA PRO A 27 -22.65 -6.71 3.68
C PRO A 27 -21.67 -6.70 2.51
N LEU A 28 -20.52 -6.07 2.73
CA LEU A 28 -19.41 -5.99 1.79
C LEU A 28 -18.16 -6.62 2.41
N GLU A 29 -17.36 -7.24 1.56
CA GLU A 29 -16.07 -7.81 1.94
C GLU A 29 -15.02 -7.29 0.99
N THR A 30 -13.93 -6.77 1.54
CA THR A 30 -12.76 -6.34 0.77
C THR A 30 -11.51 -7.04 1.28
N ARG A 31 -10.55 -7.23 0.38
CA ARG A 31 -9.22 -7.74 0.72
C ARG A 31 -8.22 -6.64 0.44
N SER A 32 -7.34 -6.39 1.41
CA SER A 32 -6.26 -5.42 1.27
C SER A 32 -4.92 -6.12 1.42
N GLU A 33 -4.04 -5.93 0.45
CA GLU A 33 -2.65 -6.35 0.53
C GLU A 33 -1.83 -5.33 1.31
N MET A 34 -1.08 -5.81 2.28
CA MET A 34 -0.28 -5.02 3.18
C MET A 34 1.19 -5.41 3.07
N VAL A 35 2.06 -4.42 3.17
CA VAL A 35 3.52 -4.58 3.21
C VAL A 35 4.08 -3.97 4.48
N ARG A 36 5.06 -4.62 5.09
CA ARG A 36 5.76 -4.14 6.28
C ARG A 36 7.01 -3.37 5.86
N ILE A 37 7.14 -2.14 6.33
CA ILE A 37 8.30 -1.25 6.13
C ILE A 37 8.64 -0.64 7.48
N ASP A 38 9.89 -0.77 7.92
CA ASP A 38 10.35 -0.24 9.22
C ASP A 38 9.41 -0.62 10.39
N ASN A 39 9.02 -1.90 10.44
CA ASN A 39 8.11 -2.47 11.44
C ASN A 39 6.68 -1.87 11.46
N ARG A 40 6.27 -1.20 10.38
CA ARG A 40 4.91 -0.66 10.19
C ARG A 40 4.25 -1.25 8.95
N TRP A 41 2.96 -1.55 9.05
CA TRP A 41 2.18 -2.08 7.93
C TRP A 41 1.56 -0.93 7.12
N PHE A 42 1.69 -1.03 5.79
CA PHE A 42 1.15 -0.08 4.83
C PHE A 42 0.40 -0.83 3.73
N ALA A 43 -0.63 -0.22 3.15
CA ALA A 43 -1.27 -0.80 1.97
C ALA A 43 -0.26 -0.84 0.81
N GLN A 44 -0.17 -1.99 0.14
CA GLN A 44 0.81 -2.20 -0.94
C GLN A 44 0.67 -1.15 -2.04
N ASP A 45 -0.56 -0.87 -2.47
CA ASP A 45 -0.89 0.15 -3.48
C ASP A 45 -0.37 1.55 -3.11
N THR A 46 -0.46 1.93 -1.82
CA THR A 46 0.03 3.22 -1.35
C THR A 46 1.55 3.32 -1.50
N ILE A 47 2.26 2.25 -1.14
CA ILE A 47 3.72 2.20 -1.27
C ILE A 47 4.13 2.17 -2.74
N ASP A 48 3.41 1.45 -3.59
CA ASP A 48 3.68 1.37 -5.02
C ASP A 48 3.59 2.75 -5.67
N LYS A 49 2.48 3.47 -5.43
CA LYS A 49 2.28 4.85 -5.90
C LYS A 49 3.35 5.81 -5.39
N LEU A 50 3.79 5.67 -4.14
CA LEU A 50 4.87 6.49 -3.58
C LEU A 50 6.19 6.22 -4.30
N ARG A 51 6.51 4.95 -4.57
CA ARG A 51 7.72 4.55 -5.31
C ARG A 51 7.68 5.06 -6.75
N GLU A 52 6.56 4.94 -7.44
CA GLU A 52 6.38 5.48 -8.80
C GLU A 52 6.61 7.00 -8.83
N ARG A 53 6.02 7.72 -7.87
CA ARG A 53 6.21 9.17 -7.74
C ARG A 53 7.66 9.53 -7.47
N ASP A 54 8.32 8.84 -6.55
CA ASP A 54 9.70 9.13 -6.17
C ASP A 54 10.68 8.76 -7.30
N ALA A 55 10.43 7.67 -8.04
CA ALA A 55 11.17 7.31 -9.25
C ALA A 55 11.00 8.37 -10.36
N GLY A 56 9.77 8.88 -10.56
CA GLY A 56 9.52 9.99 -11.49
C GLY A 56 10.20 11.31 -11.07
N LYS A 57 10.39 11.52 -9.76
CA LYS A 57 11.07 12.71 -9.22
C LYS A 57 12.60 12.61 -9.30
N ALA A 58 13.17 11.42 -9.17
CA ALA A 58 14.61 11.18 -9.34
C ALA A 58 15.09 11.44 -10.78
N ALA A 59 14.22 11.23 -11.78
CA ALA A 59 14.53 11.53 -13.18
C ALA A 59 14.55 13.05 -13.51
N ALA A 60 13.93 13.90 -12.67
CA ALA A 60 13.87 15.34 -12.87
C ALA A 60 15.03 16.12 -12.23
N VAL A 61 15.93 15.44 -11.52
CA VAL A 61 17.11 16.01 -10.86
C VAL A 61 18.41 15.38 -11.36
N ALA A 62 18.52 15.13 -12.67
CA ALA A 62 19.84 15.04 -13.29
C ALA A 62 20.31 16.49 -13.55
N PRO A 63 21.37 16.98 -12.86
CA PRO A 63 21.90 18.30 -13.15
C PRO A 63 22.46 18.31 -14.57
N ALA A 64 22.05 19.32 -15.33
CA ALA A 64 22.79 19.77 -16.50
C ALA A 64 24.19 20.20 -16.03
N ALA A 65 25.14 19.27 -16.07
CA ALA A 65 26.55 19.53 -15.82
C ALA A 65 27.38 18.73 -16.83
N SER A 66 27.51 19.27 -18.04
CA SER A 66 28.60 19.06 -19.03
C SER A 66 28.17 19.79 -20.32
N GLY A 67 28.94 20.63 -21.01
CA GLY A 67 30.30 21.18 -20.94
C GLY A 67 30.29 22.39 -21.90
N GLY A 68 31.12 23.42 -21.75
CA GLY A 68 32.54 23.43 -22.10
C GLY A 68 32.76 24.56 -23.10
#